data_AF-A0A2E7H6H7-F1
#
_entry.id   AF-A0A2E7H6H7-F1
#
_cell.length_a   1.000
_cell.length_b   1.000
_cell.length_c   1.000
_cell.angle_alpha   90.00
_cell.angle_beta   90.00
_cell.angle_gamma   90.00
#
_symmetry.space_group_name_H-M   'P 1'
#
loop_
_entity.id
_entity.type
_entity.pdbx_description
1 polymer ?
#
loop_
_entity_poly.entity_id
_entity_poly.type
_entity_poly.pdbx_seq_one_letter_code
_entity_poly.pdbx_strand_id
1 'polypeptide(L)'
;MAITYTWEVTGLKKTKEGDNEDAVVQTYWTKTGKDGNNNEGVFNGATPFTSANADPFIAFADLTEETVLGWIKAEADVDGSSYQEHINAQILKQINEKITPVVEADMPWVAAEESGEDPAAPADSGE
;
A
#
# COMPACT_ATOMS: atom_id res chain seq x y z
N MET A 1 -18.45 5.84 10.26
CA MET A 1 -17.66 4.73 10.86
C MET A 1 -16.33 5.33 11.31
N ALA A 2 -15.87 5.04 12.52
CA ALA A 2 -14.53 5.43 12.94
C ALA A 2 -13.54 4.36 12.47
N ILE A 3 -12.43 4.77 11.85
CA ILE A 3 -11.33 3.88 11.47
C ILE A 3 -10.19 4.08 12.46
N THR A 4 -9.69 2.98 13.02
CA THR A 4 -8.49 3.00 13.85
C THR A 4 -7.27 2.76 12.96
N TYR A 5 -6.30 3.66 13.02
CA TYR A 5 -5.07 3.57 12.23
C TYR A 5 -3.88 3.10 13.07
N THR A 6 -3.08 2.22 12.48
CA THR A 6 -1.79 1.75 13.01
C THR A 6 -0.71 2.01 11.98
N TRP A 7 0.50 2.30 12.43
CA TRP A 7 1.66 2.61 11.59
C TRP A 7 2.85 1.77 11.99
N GLU A 8 3.67 1.38 11.02
CA GLU A 8 4.86 0.57 11.22
C GLU A 8 5.94 0.97 10.19
N VAL A 9 7.20 0.99 10.62
CA VAL A 9 8.34 1.15 9.71
C VAL A 9 8.75 -0.22 9.18
N THR A 10 8.69 -0.40 7.87
CA THR A 10 9.00 -1.69 7.23
C THR A 10 10.40 -1.74 6.62
N GLY A 11 11.11 -0.60 6.54
CA GLY A 11 12.49 -0.58 6.11
C GLY A 11 13.12 0.81 6.06
N LEU A 12 14.45 0.84 6.10
CA LEU A 12 15.28 2.04 6.01
C LEU A 12 16.39 1.81 4.98
N LYS A 13 16.74 2.86 4.22
CA LYS A 13 18.03 2.93 3.51
C LYS A 13 18.83 4.10 4.04
N LYS A 14 20.13 3.86 4.16
CA LYS A 14 21.09 4.82 4.66
C LYS A 14 22.28 4.94 3.73
N THR A 15 22.95 6.09 3.78
CA THR A 15 24.19 6.38 3.06
C THR A 15 25.00 7.41 3.84
N LYS A 16 26.26 7.61 3.45
CA LYS A 16 26.99 8.81 3.85
C LYS A 16 26.40 10.03 3.14
N GLU A 17 26.12 11.09 3.89
CA GLU A 17 25.64 12.37 3.36
C GLU A 17 26.39 13.52 4.06
N GLY A 18 27.29 14.18 3.34
CA GLY A 18 28.21 15.16 3.95
C GLY A 18 29.12 14.51 5.00
N ASP A 19 29.10 15.07 6.20
CA ASP A 19 29.84 14.56 7.37
C ASP A 19 29.05 13.50 8.16
N ASN A 20 27.76 13.29 7.82
CA ASN A 20 26.91 12.32 8.49
C ASN A 20 27.09 10.93 7.86
N GLU A 21 27.77 10.03 8.57
CA GLU A 21 27.79 8.61 8.21
C GLU A 21 26.44 7.97 8.53
N ASP A 22 26.04 6.97 7.73
CA ASP A 22 24.82 6.19 7.96
C ASP A 22 23.51 7.02 8.07
N ALA A 23 23.46 8.19 7.42
CA ALA A 23 22.26 9.02 7.35
C ALA A 23 21.11 8.30 6.63
N VAL A 24 19.90 8.32 7.22
CA VAL A 24 18.69 7.77 6.60
C VAL A 24 18.25 8.65 5.45
N VAL A 25 18.16 8.07 4.25
CA VAL A 25 17.74 8.78 3.02
C VAL A 25 16.43 8.26 2.45
N GLN A 26 15.97 7.10 2.88
CA GLN A 26 14.70 6.52 2.47
C GLN A 26 14.10 5.73 3.62
N THR A 27 12.81 5.95 3.86
CA THR A 27 11.98 5.10 4.73
C THR A 27 10.93 4.37 3.90
N TYR A 28 10.53 3.20 4.38
CA TYR A 28 9.38 2.43 3.93
C TYR A 28 8.48 2.17 5.14
N TRP A 29 7.18 2.28 4.95
CA TRP A 29 6.23 2.22 6.05
C TRP A 29 4.86 1.72 5.59
N THR A 30 4.06 1.28 6.56
CA THR A 30 2.66 0.89 6.35
C THR A 30 1.73 1.70 7.24
N LYS A 31 0.58 2.10 6.70
CA LYS A 31 -0.57 2.59 7.48
C LYS A 31 -1.73 1.62 7.28
N THR A 32 -2.15 0.99 8.37
CA THR A 32 -3.25 0.02 8.37
C THR A 32 -4.45 0.62 9.08
N GLY A 33 -5.58 0.72 8.39
CA GLY A 33 -6.86 1.13 8.97
C GLY A 33 -7.78 -0.06 9.20
N LYS A 34 -8.43 -0.10 10.36
CA LYS A 34 -9.46 -1.07 10.71
C LYS A 34 -10.77 -0.39 11.07
N ASP A 35 -11.89 -0.88 10.55
CA ASP A 35 -13.22 -0.45 10.98
C ASP A 35 -13.71 -1.24 12.22
N GLY A 36 -14.91 -0.92 12.69
CA GLY A 36 -15.52 -1.61 13.84
C GLY A 36 -15.92 -3.07 13.58
N ASN A 37 -15.81 -3.55 12.35
CA ASN A 37 -16.14 -4.90 11.91
C ASN A 37 -14.88 -5.72 11.55
N ASN A 38 -13.69 -5.21 11.87
CA ASN A 38 -12.38 -5.79 11.52
C ASN A 38 -12.12 -5.90 10.00
N ASN A 39 -12.82 -5.11 9.17
CA ASN A 39 -12.40 -4.91 7.79
C ASN A 39 -11.12 -4.05 7.82
N GLU A 40 -10.14 -4.45 7.03
CA GLU A 40 -8.80 -3.85 7.04
C GLU A 40 -8.44 -3.31 5.66
N GLY A 41 -7.83 -2.13 5.61
CA GLY A 41 -7.16 -1.60 4.43
C GLY A 41 -5.73 -1.19 4.77
N VAL A 42 -4.80 -1.40 3.84
CA VAL A 42 -3.37 -1.15 4.05
C VAL A 42 -2.83 -0.24 2.96
N PHE A 43 -2.12 0.81 3.37
CA PHE A 43 -1.33 1.65 2.48
C PHE A 43 0.15 1.40 2.72
N ASN A 44 0.91 1.14 1.65
CA ASN A 44 2.37 1.00 1.69
C ASN A 44 2.98 2.30 1.14
N GLY A 45 3.71 3.02 1.98
CA GLY A 45 4.32 4.29 1.66
C GLY A 45 5.84 4.25 1.68
N ALA A 46 6.44 5.27 1.07
CA ALA A 46 7.87 5.52 1.13
C ALA A 46 8.09 7.02 1.26
N THR A 47 8.90 7.44 2.24
CA THR A 47 9.21 8.86 2.45
C THR A 47 10.73 9.06 2.42
N PRO A 48 11.26 9.81 1.43
CA PRO A 48 12.67 10.16 1.38
C PRO A 48 12.99 11.24 2.41
N PHE A 49 14.21 11.20 2.97
CA PHE A 49 14.72 12.21 3.90
C PHE A 49 16.15 12.61 3.52
N THR A 50 16.62 13.69 4.13
CA THR A 50 18.01 14.15 4.03
C THR A 50 18.48 14.62 5.41
N SER A 51 19.70 14.27 5.76
CA SER A 51 20.41 14.75 6.94
C SER A 51 21.07 16.11 6.73
N ALA A 52 21.08 16.65 5.50
CA ALA A 52 21.68 17.95 5.21
C ALA A 52 21.08 19.11 6.02
N ASN A 53 19.81 18.95 6.45
CA ASN A 53 19.09 19.92 7.28
C ASN A 53 18.70 19.34 8.65
N ALA A 54 19.30 18.21 9.07
CA ALA A 54 18.99 17.60 10.35
C ALA A 54 19.67 18.37 11.49
N ASP A 55 18.89 18.89 12.44
CA ASP A 55 19.39 19.60 13.62
C ASP A 55 18.54 19.27 14.86
N PRO A 56 19.08 18.51 15.84
CA PRO A 56 20.34 17.78 15.80
C PRO A 56 20.27 16.55 14.86
N PHE A 57 21.41 16.14 14.30
CA PHE A 57 21.53 14.84 13.65
C PHE A 57 21.49 13.71 14.68
N ILE A 58 20.65 12.69 14.45
CA ILE A 58 20.58 11.48 15.27
C ILE A 58 21.29 10.36 14.52
N ALA A 59 22.33 9.80 15.13
CA ALA A 59 23.09 8.71 14.52
C ALA A 59 22.19 7.48 14.32
N PHE A 60 22.43 6.72 13.25
CA PHE A 60 21.60 5.56 12.91
C PHE A 60 21.47 4.54 14.06
N ALA A 61 22.54 4.35 14.84
CA ALA A 61 22.56 3.43 15.98
C ALA A 61 21.66 3.87 17.15
N ASP A 62 21.33 5.16 17.21
CA ASP A 62 20.51 5.75 18.27
C ASP A 62 19.04 5.95 17.83
N LEU A 63 18.71 5.61 16.58
CA LEU A 63 17.34 5.74 16.08
C LEU A 63 16.40 4.73 16.73
N THR A 64 15.23 5.23 17.12
CA THR A 64 14.09 4.40 17.52
C THR A 64 13.03 4.43 16.43
N GLU A 65 12.18 3.39 16.38
CA GLU A 65 11.05 3.38 15.45
C GLU A 65 10.09 4.57 15.70
N GLU A 66 9.89 4.96 16.96
CA GLU A 66 9.07 6.12 17.32
C GLU A 66 9.61 7.41 16.69
N THR A 67 10.93 7.62 16.73
CA THR A 67 11.59 8.78 16.10
C THR A 67 11.33 8.80 14.59
N VAL A 68 11.53 7.67 13.92
CA VAL A 68 11.35 7.56 12.46
C VAL A 68 9.88 7.73 12.07
N LEU A 69 8.96 7.12 12.81
CA LEU A 69 7.52 7.30 12.59
C LEU A 69 7.09 8.75 12.79
N GLY A 70 7.71 9.46 13.74
CA GLY A 70 7.50 10.91 13.92
C GLY A 70 7.80 11.68 12.63
N TRP A 71 8.94 11.43 12.00
CA TRP A 71 9.30 12.07 10.73
C TRP A 71 8.35 11.69 9.60
N ILE A 72 8.03 10.41 9.47
CA ILE A 72 7.10 9.92 8.43
C ILE A 72 5.74 10.59 8.56
N LYS A 73 5.17 10.64 9.78
CA LYS A 73 3.84 11.23 10.01
C LYS A 73 3.84 12.74 9.81
N ALA A 74 4.94 13.43 10.09
CA ALA A 74 5.08 14.85 9.82
C ALA A 74 4.97 15.19 8.32
N GLU A 75 5.26 14.22 7.43
CA GLU A 75 5.11 14.36 5.98
C GLU A 75 3.79 13.75 5.46
N ALA A 76 3.43 12.56 5.96
CA ALA A 76 2.36 11.72 5.42
C ALA A 76 1.00 11.84 6.12
N ASP A 77 0.96 12.44 7.32
CA ASP A 77 -0.24 12.54 8.15
C ASP A 77 -0.54 13.99 8.57
N VAL A 78 -0.16 14.95 7.72
CA VAL A 78 -0.50 16.37 7.90
C VAL A 78 -1.99 16.57 7.65
N ASP A 79 -2.70 17.05 8.67
CA ASP A 79 -4.15 17.28 8.61
C ASP A 79 -4.54 18.18 7.43
N GLY A 80 -5.44 17.67 6.59
CA GLY A 80 -5.96 18.37 5.42
C GLY A 80 -4.97 18.44 4.23
N SER A 81 -3.85 17.73 4.31
CA SER A 81 -2.98 17.56 3.15
C SER A 81 -3.58 16.56 2.15
N SER A 82 -3.41 16.84 0.86
CA SER A 82 -3.87 15.94 -0.21
C SER A 82 -3.24 14.55 -0.14
N TYR A 83 -2.04 14.45 0.42
CA TYR A 83 -1.36 13.16 0.60
C TYR A 83 -2.03 12.33 1.69
N GLN A 84 -2.29 12.92 2.87
CA GLN A 84 -3.04 12.25 3.94
C GLN A 84 -4.42 11.82 3.45
N GLU A 85 -5.14 12.71 2.73
CA GLU A 85 -6.45 12.40 2.15
C GLU A 85 -6.37 11.21 1.19
N HIS A 86 -5.36 11.19 0.30
CA HIS A 86 -5.14 10.09 -0.63
C HIS A 86 -4.87 8.76 0.11
N ILE A 87 -3.98 8.77 1.10
CA ILE A 87 -3.64 7.58 1.91
C ILE A 87 -4.91 7.02 2.56
N ASN A 88 -5.68 7.88 3.23
CA ASN A 88 -6.90 7.48 3.93
C ASN A 88 -7.98 7.00 2.94
N ALA A 89 -8.09 7.62 1.76
CA ALA A 89 -9.03 7.20 0.73
C ALA A 89 -8.70 5.81 0.17
N GLN A 90 -7.43 5.47 -0.03
CA GLN A 90 -7.03 4.13 -0.47
C GLN A 90 -7.36 3.06 0.58
N ILE A 91 -7.11 3.35 1.87
CA ILE A 91 -7.45 2.45 2.97
C ILE A 91 -8.97 2.25 3.04
N LEU A 92 -9.74 3.33 2.96
CA LEU A 92 -11.20 3.28 2.97
C LEU A 92 -11.76 2.51 1.77
N LYS A 93 -11.16 2.66 0.58
CA LYS A 93 -11.53 1.91 -0.61
C LYS A 93 -11.40 0.40 -0.39
N GLN A 94 -10.26 -0.06 0.12
CA GLN A 94 -10.04 -1.48 0.41
C GLN A 94 -11.00 -2.03 1.47
N ILE A 95 -11.31 -1.23 2.50
CA ILE A 95 -12.34 -1.58 3.50
C ILE A 95 -13.71 -1.75 2.84
N ASN A 96 -14.11 -0.80 1.98
CA ASN A 96 -15.40 -0.85 1.29
C ASN A 96 -15.49 -2.05 0.33
N GLU A 97 -14.40 -2.43 -0.34
CA GLU A 97 -14.35 -3.63 -1.20
C GLU A 97 -14.54 -4.93 -0.40
N LYS A 98 -14.20 -4.95 0.89
CA LYS A 98 -14.48 -6.10 1.77
C LYS A 98 -15.95 -6.15 2.22
N ILE A 99 -16.59 -5.00 2.39
CA ILE A 99 -18.00 -4.89 2.79
C ILE A 99 -18.91 -5.17 1.58
N THR A 100 -18.61 -4.55 0.45
CA THR A 100 -19.37 -4.62 -0.80
C THR A 100 -18.40 -4.98 -1.92
N PRO A 101 -18.12 -6.28 -2.14
CA PRO A 101 -17.19 -6.70 -3.16
C PRO A 101 -17.70 -6.33 -4.55
N VAL A 102 -16.82 -5.75 -5.36
CA VAL A 102 -17.07 -5.53 -6.79
C VAL A 102 -16.80 -6.84 -7.50
N VAL A 103 -17.84 -7.41 -8.10
CA VAL A 103 -17.74 -8.63 -8.90
C VAL A 103 -17.59 -8.29 -10.37
N GLU A 104 -16.78 -9.06 -11.08
CA GLU A 104 -16.74 -8.99 -12.54
C GLU A 104 -18.11 -9.41 -13.09
N ALA A 105 -18.60 -8.66 -14.06
CA ALA A 105 -19.82 -8.97 -14.77
C ALA A 105 -19.48 -9.22 -16.24
N ASP A 106 -20.10 -10.25 -16.83
CA ASP A 106 -20.05 -10.45 -18.26
C ASP A 106 -20.63 -9.23 -18.98
N MET A 107 -19.98 -8.84 -20.07
CA MET A 107 -20.44 -7.72 -20.89
C MET A 107 -21.78 -8.10 -21.55
N PRO A 108 -22.92 -7.46 -21.20
CA PRO A 108 -24.24 -7.87 -21.69
C PRO A 108 -24.46 -7.61 -23.18
N TRP A 109 -23.50 -6.97 -23.85
CA TRP A 109 -23.51 -6.71 -25.29
C TRP A 109 -22.64 -7.68 -26.09
N VAL A 110 -21.90 -8.58 -25.44
CA VAL A 110 -21.25 -9.71 -26.13
C VAL A 110 -22.26 -10.85 -26.15
N ALA A 111 -22.77 -11.19 -27.33
CA ALA A 111 -23.60 -12.38 -27.49
C ALA A 111 -22.78 -13.58 -27.02
N ALA A 112 -23.35 -14.40 -26.13
CA ALA A 112 -22.70 -15.62 -25.68
C ALA A 112 -22.36 -16.47 -26.90
N GLU A 113 -21.08 -16.53 -27.27
CA GLU A 113 -20.64 -17.50 -28.26
C GLU A 113 -20.86 -18.86 -27.62
N GLU A 114 -21.81 -19.60 -28.19
CA GLU A 114 -22.06 -21.00 -27.83
C GLU A 114 -20.72 -21.70 -27.74
N SER A 115 -20.47 -22.33 -26.59
CA SER A 115 -19.37 -23.27 -26.42
C SER A 115 -19.48 -24.30 -27.53
N GLY A 116 -18.69 -24.14 -28.58
CA GLY A 116 -18.66 -25.03 -29.72
C GLY A 116 -18.40 -26.45 -29.23
N GLU A 117 -19.38 -27.30 -29.46
CA GLU A 117 -19.31 -28.74 -29.25
C GLU A 117 -18.03 -29.30 -29.87
N ASP A 118 -17.35 -30.11 -29.05
CA ASP A 118 -16.25 -30.99 -29.39
C ASP A 118 -16.58 -31.74 -30.70
N PRO A 119 -15.83 -31.58 -31.81
CA PRO A 119 -16.13 -32.34 -33.00
C PRO A 119 -15.72 -33.80 -32.77
N ALA A 120 -16.75 -34.65 -32.68
CA ALA A 120 -16.62 -36.10 -32.64
C ALA A 120 -15.63 -36.61 -33.69
N ALA A 121 -14.67 -37.42 -33.22
CA ALA A 121 -13.71 -38.13 -34.06
C ALA A 121 -14.44 -38.98 -35.12
N PRO A 122 -14.05 -38.93 -36.41
CA PRO A 122 -14.60 -39.85 -37.39
C PRO A 122 -14.08 -41.26 -37.12
N ALA A 123 -15.01 -42.21 -37.01
CA ALA A 123 -14.75 -43.64 -36.96
C ALA A 123 -14.08 -44.09 -38.27
N ASP A 124 -12.83 -44.55 -38.16
CA ASP A 124 -12.12 -45.27 -39.21
C ASP A 124 -12.84 -46.62 -39.45
N SER A 125 -13.61 -46.70 -40.52
CA SER A 125 -14.19 -47.94 -41.04
C SER A 125 -13.47 -48.25 -42.33
N GLY A 126 -12.62 -49.28 -42.29
CA GLY A 126 -11.79 -49.69 -43.40
C GLY A 126 -12.54 -50.26 -44.59
N GLU A 127 -11.87 -50.23 -45.74
CA GLU A 127 -11.66 -51.38 -46.63
C GLU A 127 -10.45 -51.12 -47.54
#